data_AF-L5KQE4-F1
#
_entry.id   AF-L5KQE4-F1
#
_cell.length_a   1.000
_cell.length_b   1.000
_cell.length_c   1.000
_cell.angle_alpha   90.00
_cell.angle_beta   90.00
_cell.angle_gamma   90.00
#
_symmetry.space_group_name_H-M   'P 1'
#
loop_
_entity.id
_entity.type
_entity.pdbx_description
1 polymer ?
#
loop_
_entity_poly.entity_id
_entity_poly.type
_entity_poly.pdbx_seq_one_letter_code
_entity_poly.pdbx_strand_id
1 'polypeptide(L)'
;MFICVEITRIGDIKKVHQIELIPNGQMVAVISGRSHRVQLPPMSALDGRKTDIHKLAETKGCQIMTSGTVCQGAHTCLCVARRSQVFCYELFWSKKISHRKFKEFQIPTNVQWMAIFSEQLCVGFQSGFLRYPLRREGIPYRMLHSHDPTLSFIACQPVDALCAVEISSTEYLLCFKSIGIYTDSRGLRSRSIELMWPATPTYCRYSAPYLSVYSENAVDIFDVNSMEWIQTVSLKKVI
;
A
#
# COMPACT_ATOMS: atom_id res chain seq x y z
N MET A 1 17.05 -9.24 18.49
CA MET A 1 17.93 -8.26 17.81
C MET A 1 18.35 -8.89 16.49
N PHE A 2 17.79 -8.46 15.36
CA PHE A 2 18.27 -8.91 14.06
C PHE A 2 19.58 -8.18 13.78
N ILE A 3 20.70 -8.85 14.01
CA ILE A 3 22.01 -8.34 13.63
C ILE A 3 22.09 -8.52 12.12
N CYS A 4 22.18 -7.41 11.37
CA CYS A 4 22.52 -7.48 9.96
C CYS A 4 24.00 -7.90 9.87
N VAL A 5 24.25 -9.17 9.55
CA VAL A 5 25.61 -9.75 9.63
C VAL A 5 26.45 -9.38 8.40
N GLU A 6 25.81 -9.07 7.26
CA GLU A 6 26.50 -8.78 6.01
C GLU A 6 25.69 -7.83 5.15
N ILE A 7 26.35 -6.84 4.53
CA ILE A 7 25.74 -5.89 3.60
C ILE A 7 26.39 -6.12 2.23
N THR A 8 25.61 -6.65 1.29
CA THR A 8 26.08 -6.92 -0.08
C THR A 8 25.46 -5.93 -1.06
N ARG A 9 26.28 -5.31 -1.91
CA ARG A 9 25.80 -4.42 -2.98
C ARG A 9 25.23 -5.24 -4.12
N ILE A 10 23.97 -4.98 -4.47
CA ILE A 10 23.27 -5.67 -5.56
C ILE A 10 23.12 -4.73 -6.75
N GLY A 11 23.94 -4.97 -7.78
CA GLY A 11 23.93 -4.23 -9.05
C GLY A 11 24.22 -2.73 -8.93
N ASP A 12 24.00 -2.02 -10.05
CA ASP A 12 24.11 -0.56 -10.16
C ASP A 12 22.73 0.08 -10.27
N ILE A 13 21.87 -0.18 -9.28
CA ILE A 13 20.55 0.47 -9.23
C ILE A 13 20.75 1.93 -8.83
N LYS A 14 20.22 2.85 -9.64
CA LYS A 14 20.18 4.29 -9.31
C LYS A 14 19.37 4.52 -8.03
N LYS A 15 19.32 5.75 -7.51
CA LYS A 15 18.50 6.13 -6.34
C LYS A 15 17.17 5.35 -6.31
N VAL A 16 17.00 4.53 -5.27
CA VAL A 16 15.81 3.72 -5.04
C VAL A 16 14.81 4.55 -4.25
N HIS A 17 13.55 4.56 -4.70
CA HIS A 17 12.46 5.30 -4.05
C HIS A 17 11.52 4.37 -3.29
N GLN A 18 11.30 3.16 -3.79
CA GLN A 18 10.49 2.14 -3.13
C GLN A 18 10.99 0.76 -3.53
N ILE A 19 10.94 -0.18 -2.59
CA ILE A 19 11.24 -1.61 -2.76
C ILE A 19 10.03 -2.39 -2.29
N GLU A 20 9.69 -3.44 -3.02
CA GLU A 20 8.67 -4.40 -2.65
C GLU A 20 9.14 -5.82 -2.93
N LEU A 21 9.06 -6.69 -1.92
CA LEU A 21 9.39 -8.10 -2.06
C LEU A 21 8.20 -8.87 -2.60
N ILE A 22 8.43 -9.75 -3.58
CA ILE A 22 7.40 -10.59 -4.19
C ILE A 22 7.83 -12.06 -4.09
N PRO A 23 7.74 -12.69 -2.90
CA PRO A 23 8.25 -14.03 -2.67
C PRO A 23 7.62 -15.09 -3.58
N ASN A 24 6.30 -15.03 -3.77
CA ASN A 24 5.56 -15.97 -4.63
C ASN A 24 5.98 -15.86 -6.10
N GLY A 25 6.48 -14.69 -6.52
CA GLY A 25 7.01 -14.46 -7.87
C GLY A 25 8.52 -14.66 -7.98
N GLN A 26 9.23 -14.99 -6.90
CA GLN A 26 10.70 -15.09 -6.85
C GLN A 26 11.41 -13.85 -7.40
N MET A 27 10.84 -12.66 -7.13
CA MET A 27 11.35 -11.40 -7.63
C MET A 27 11.18 -10.26 -6.61
N VAL A 28 11.84 -9.15 -6.90
CA VAL A 28 11.72 -7.89 -6.17
C VAL A 28 11.21 -6.84 -7.16
N ALA A 29 10.33 -5.95 -6.73
CA ALA A 29 9.97 -4.78 -7.51
C ALA A 29 10.65 -3.54 -6.92
N VAL A 30 11.24 -2.72 -7.80
CA VAL A 30 12.01 -1.53 -7.40
C VAL A 30 11.60 -0.34 -8.25
N ILE A 31 11.18 0.76 -7.62
CA ILE A 31 11.07 2.07 -8.29
C ILE A 31 12.42 2.75 -8.13
N SER A 32 13.10 3.02 -9.25
CA SER A 32 14.45 3.59 -9.22
C SER A 32 14.71 4.67 -10.27
N GLY A 33 15.75 5.47 -9.99
CA GLY A 33 16.29 6.49 -10.88
C GLY A 33 15.44 7.75 -11.03
N ARG A 34 15.94 8.72 -11.81
CA ARG A 34 15.28 10.02 -12.02
C ARG A 34 13.95 9.92 -12.77
N SER A 35 13.78 8.87 -13.57
CA SER A 35 12.54 8.63 -14.32
C SER A 35 11.52 7.82 -13.53
N HIS A 36 11.83 7.40 -12.30
CA HIS A 36 10.98 6.59 -11.44
C HIS A 36 10.36 5.39 -12.20
N ARG A 37 11.20 4.59 -12.85
CA ARG A 37 10.75 3.41 -13.59
C ARG A 37 10.73 2.21 -12.66
N VAL A 38 9.81 1.29 -12.91
CA VAL A 38 9.72 0.03 -12.17
C VAL A 38 10.60 -1.02 -12.84
N GLN A 39 11.47 -1.63 -12.04
CA GLN A 39 12.35 -2.72 -12.42
C GLN A 39 12.01 -3.95 -11.58
N LEU A 40 12.14 -5.13 -12.19
CA LEU A 40 11.91 -6.41 -11.55
C LEU A 40 13.20 -7.23 -11.54
N PRO A 41 14.12 -7.03 -10.57
CA PRO A 41 15.21 -7.97 -10.34
C PRO A 41 14.69 -9.32 -9.83
N PRO A 42 15.26 -10.46 -10.27
CA PRO A 42 14.99 -11.74 -9.65
C PRO A 42 15.50 -11.77 -8.20
N MET A 43 14.88 -12.56 -7.33
CA MET A 43 15.36 -12.70 -5.94
C MET A 43 16.80 -13.24 -5.86
N SER A 44 17.22 -14.06 -6.82
CA SER A 44 18.60 -14.54 -6.91
C SER A 44 19.64 -13.43 -7.14
N ALA A 45 19.22 -12.22 -7.56
CA ALA A 45 20.09 -11.06 -7.59
C ALA A 45 20.54 -10.63 -6.19
N LEU A 46 19.73 -10.92 -5.16
CA LEU A 46 20.04 -10.59 -3.76
C LEU A 46 21.25 -11.38 -3.24
N ASP A 47 21.53 -12.55 -3.84
CA ASP A 47 22.71 -13.38 -3.54
C ASP A 47 24.00 -12.84 -4.18
N GLY A 48 24.00 -11.60 -4.68
CA GLY A 48 25.13 -10.99 -5.38
C GLY A 48 25.36 -11.50 -6.81
N ARG A 49 24.46 -12.35 -7.33
CA ARG A 49 24.55 -12.86 -8.71
C ARG A 49 24.22 -11.74 -9.70
N LYS A 50 25.04 -11.59 -10.74
CA LYS A 50 24.70 -10.72 -11.87
C LYS A 50 23.58 -11.37 -12.68
N THR A 51 22.42 -10.72 -12.69
CA THR A 51 21.24 -11.19 -13.41
C THR A 51 20.66 -10.07 -14.26
N ASP A 52 20.07 -10.42 -15.41
CA ASP A 52 19.32 -9.48 -16.22
C ASP A 52 18.12 -8.92 -15.46
N ILE A 53 18.04 -7.60 -15.36
CA ILE A 53 16.94 -6.91 -14.71
C ILE A 53 15.82 -6.67 -15.72
N HIS A 54 14.66 -7.25 -15.47
CA HIS A 54 13.48 -7.02 -16.29
C HIS A 54 12.90 -5.62 -16.04
N LYS A 55 12.55 -4.89 -17.11
CA LYS A 55 11.96 -3.54 -17.00
C LYS A 55 10.46 -3.63 -17.24
N LEU A 56 9.67 -3.05 -16.35
CA LEU A 56 8.22 -2.99 -16.51
C LEU A 56 7.86 -1.84 -17.47
N ALA A 57 7.12 -2.15 -18.53
CA ALA A 57 6.73 -1.17 -19.54
C ALA A 57 5.80 -0.09 -18.95
N GLU A 58 5.72 1.09 -19.59
CA GLU A 58 4.78 2.17 -19.25
C GLU A 58 4.90 2.77 -17.82
N THR A 59 5.98 2.48 -17.09
CA THR A 59 6.12 2.88 -15.68
C THR A 59 6.89 4.19 -15.44
N LYS A 60 7.04 5.06 -16.44
CA LYS A 60 7.78 6.32 -16.26
C LYS A 60 7.00 7.26 -15.35
N GLY A 61 7.61 7.64 -14.22
CA GLY A 61 7.01 8.58 -13.26
C GLY A 61 6.12 7.92 -12.21
N CYS A 62 6.18 6.60 -12.04
CA CYS A 62 5.45 5.91 -10.99
C CYS A 62 5.96 6.29 -9.59
N GLN A 63 5.07 6.46 -8.63
CA GLN A 63 5.42 6.95 -7.29
C GLN A 63 5.15 5.93 -6.20
N ILE A 64 4.15 5.08 -6.40
CA ILE A 64 3.72 4.07 -5.44
C ILE A 64 3.54 2.76 -6.19
N MET A 65 3.94 1.66 -5.57
CA MET A 65 3.59 0.31 -6.02
C MET A 65 3.11 -0.56 -4.86
N THR A 66 2.32 -1.57 -5.20
CA THR A 66 1.95 -2.67 -4.30
C THR A 66 1.78 -3.95 -5.10
N SER A 67 2.08 -5.08 -4.47
CA SER A 67 2.04 -6.41 -5.01
C SER A 67 1.19 -7.31 -4.13
N GLY A 68 0.74 -8.41 -4.71
CA GLY A 68 -0.08 -9.38 -4.01
C GLY A 68 -0.43 -10.53 -4.92
N THR A 69 -1.24 -11.45 -4.41
CA THR A 69 -1.74 -12.59 -5.18
C THR A 69 -3.22 -12.46 -5.49
N VAL A 70 -3.64 -13.02 -6.62
CA VAL A 70 -5.03 -13.12 -7.07
C VAL A 70 -5.36 -14.56 -7.47
N CYS A 71 -6.65 -14.89 -7.59
CA CYS A 71 -7.13 -16.24 -7.91
C CYS A 71 -6.63 -17.28 -6.90
N GLN A 72 -6.92 -17.05 -5.61
CA GLN A 72 -6.57 -17.92 -4.49
C GLN A 72 -5.07 -18.23 -4.42
N GLY A 73 -4.23 -17.25 -4.76
CA GLY A 73 -2.77 -17.41 -4.74
C GLY A 73 -2.15 -17.80 -6.08
N ALA A 74 -2.94 -18.18 -7.08
CA ALA A 74 -2.42 -18.75 -8.33
C ALA A 74 -1.60 -17.76 -9.17
N HIS A 75 -1.91 -16.47 -9.09
CA HIS A 75 -1.24 -15.45 -9.91
C HIS A 75 -0.70 -14.32 -9.04
N THR A 76 0.53 -13.90 -9.36
CA THR A 76 1.16 -12.74 -8.75
C THR A 76 0.83 -11.49 -9.55
N CYS A 77 0.47 -10.42 -8.87
CA CYS A 77 0.18 -9.13 -9.47
C CYS A 77 1.00 -8.01 -8.86
N LEU A 78 1.22 -6.97 -9.65
CA LEU A 78 1.86 -5.73 -9.24
C LEU A 78 1.06 -4.56 -9.80
N CYS A 79 0.65 -3.68 -8.91
CA CYS A 79 -0.09 -2.47 -9.20
C CYS A 79 0.84 -1.27 -8.97
N VAL A 80 0.86 -0.33 -9.90
CA VAL A 80 1.72 0.85 -9.85
C VAL A 80 0.88 2.08 -10.12
N ALA A 81 1.18 3.18 -9.43
CA ALA A 81 0.46 4.43 -9.57
C ALA A 81 1.36 5.54 -10.11
N ARG A 82 0.82 6.33 -11.03
CA ARG A 82 1.41 7.55 -11.57
C ARG A 82 0.38 8.67 -11.41
N ARG A 83 0.57 9.54 -10.42
CA ARG A 83 -0.43 10.55 -10.04
C ARG A 83 -1.77 9.89 -9.72
N SER A 84 -2.82 10.16 -10.50
CA SER A 84 -4.15 9.57 -10.36
C SER A 84 -4.38 8.31 -11.21
N GLN A 85 -3.43 7.91 -12.06
CA GLN A 85 -3.55 6.70 -12.88
C GLN A 85 -2.96 5.49 -12.16
N VAL A 86 -3.65 4.35 -12.27
CA VAL A 86 -3.21 3.07 -11.73
C VAL A 86 -3.14 2.03 -12.85
N PHE A 87 -2.04 1.30 -12.91
CA PHE A 87 -1.80 0.21 -13.87
C PHE A 87 -1.56 -1.09 -13.09
N CYS A 88 -2.25 -2.16 -13.48
CA CYS A 88 -2.13 -3.47 -12.85
C CYS A 88 -1.54 -4.47 -13.84
N TYR A 89 -0.51 -5.18 -13.39
CA TYR A 89 0.23 -6.16 -14.18
C TYR A 89 0.17 -7.52 -13.51
N GLU A 90 -0.01 -8.55 -14.32
CA GLU A 90 0.22 -9.93 -13.93
C GLU A 90 1.68 -10.25 -14.21
N LEU A 91 2.34 -10.87 -13.23
CA LEU A 91 3.75 -11.20 -13.29
C LEU A 91 3.93 -12.70 -13.44
N PHE A 92 4.81 -13.10 -14.34
CA PHE A 92 5.11 -14.50 -14.61
C PHE A 92 6.58 -14.77 -14.38
N TRP A 93 6.86 -15.86 -13.67
CA TRP A 93 8.20 -16.40 -13.51
C TRP A 93 8.29 -17.74 -14.24
N SER A 94 9.18 -17.82 -15.22
CA SER A 94 9.52 -19.07 -15.92
C SER A 94 11.04 -19.14 -16.10
N LYS A 95 11.55 -19.25 -17.34
CA LYS A 95 12.98 -19.07 -17.64
C LYS A 95 13.43 -17.62 -17.49
N LYS A 96 12.52 -16.67 -17.70
CA LYS A 96 12.73 -15.21 -17.55
C LYS A 96 11.48 -14.58 -16.95
N ILE A 97 11.64 -13.43 -16.29
CA ILE A 97 10.51 -12.59 -15.85
C ILE A 97 9.78 -12.07 -17.08
N SER A 98 8.46 -12.17 -17.07
CA SER A 98 7.60 -11.47 -18.02
C SER A 98 6.38 -10.89 -17.31
N HIS A 99 5.65 -10.02 -18.02
CA HIS A 99 4.49 -9.33 -17.47
C HIS A 99 3.41 -9.14 -18.52
N ARG A 100 2.16 -9.00 -18.06
CA ARG A 100 1.01 -8.61 -18.88
C ARG A 100 0.20 -7.54 -18.15
N LYS A 101 0.02 -6.36 -18.76
CA LYS A 101 -0.93 -5.35 -18.26
C LYS A 101 -2.34 -5.90 -18.46
N PHE A 102 -3.14 -5.95 -17.39
CA PHE A 102 -4.53 -6.44 -17.47
C PHE A 102 -5.57 -5.42 -17.00
N LYS A 103 -5.16 -4.36 -16.30
CA LYS A 103 -6.08 -3.31 -15.86
C LYS A 103 -5.41 -1.95 -15.84
N GLU A 104 -6.17 -0.93 -16.19
CA GLU A 104 -5.79 0.47 -16.12
C GLU A 104 -7.04 1.29 -15.77
N PHE A 105 -6.90 2.22 -14.82
CA PHE A 105 -8.01 3.09 -14.42
C PHE A 105 -7.50 4.35 -13.73
N GLN A 106 -8.42 5.31 -13.56
CA GLN A 106 -8.16 6.60 -12.94
C GLN A 106 -8.87 6.74 -11.60
N ILE A 107 -8.18 7.37 -10.66
CA ILE A 107 -8.62 7.72 -9.30
C ILE A 107 -9.05 9.19 -9.28
N PRO A 108 -9.98 9.59 -8.38
CA PRO A 108 -10.48 10.97 -8.33
C PRO A 108 -9.38 12.02 -8.15
N THR A 109 -8.40 11.75 -7.29
CA THR A 109 -7.23 12.60 -7.06
C THR A 109 -5.94 11.77 -7.13
N ASN A 110 -4.80 12.37 -6.80
CA ASN A 110 -3.54 11.64 -6.78
C ASN A 110 -3.61 10.48 -5.78
N VAL A 111 -3.08 9.33 -6.18
CA VAL A 111 -2.94 8.17 -5.30
C VAL A 111 -1.97 8.52 -4.17
N GLN A 112 -2.41 8.31 -2.94
CA GLN A 112 -1.64 8.58 -1.71
C GLN A 112 -1.21 7.26 -1.04
N TRP A 113 -1.97 6.20 -1.24
CA TRP A 113 -1.67 4.88 -0.69
C TRP A 113 -2.29 3.76 -1.53
N MET A 114 -1.65 2.58 -1.54
CA MET A 114 -2.21 1.36 -2.14
C MET A 114 -1.85 0.13 -1.32
N ALA A 115 -2.75 -0.86 -1.28
CA ALA A 115 -2.45 -2.21 -0.86
C ALA A 115 -3.38 -3.22 -1.54
N ILE A 116 -2.97 -4.49 -1.58
CA ILE A 116 -3.81 -5.60 -2.04
C ILE A 116 -4.15 -6.47 -0.84
N PHE A 117 -5.44 -6.64 -0.58
CA PHE A 117 -5.98 -7.58 0.41
C PHE A 117 -7.30 -8.15 -0.11
N SER A 118 -7.60 -9.39 0.24
CA SER A 118 -8.79 -10.11 -0.24
C SER A 118 -8.97 -10.05 -1.77
N GLU A 119 -7.87 -10.17 -2.53
CA GLU A 119 -7.79 -10.08 -4.00
C GLU A 119 -8.32 -8.77 -4.62
N GLN A 120 -8.45 -7.73 -3.80
CA GLN A 120 -8.87 -6.40 -4.20
C GLN A 120 -7.73 -5.43 -3.98
N LEU A 121 -7.55 -4.53 -4.95
CA LEU A 121 -6.66 -3.40 -4.79
C LEU A 121 -7.42 -2.29 -4.06
N CYS A 122 -6.97 -1.95 -2.86
CA CYS A 122 -7.42 -0.77 -2.15
C CYS A 122 -6.53 0.42 -2.52
N VAL A 123 -7.15 1.55 -2.82
CA VAL A 123 -6.47 2.78 -3.22
C VAL A 123 -6.96 3.93 -2.34
N GLY A 124 -6.05 4.51 -1.57
CA GLY A 124 -6.28 5.73 -0.80
C GLY A 124 -5.90 6.96 -1.61
N PHE A 125 -6.74 7.99 -1.52
CA PHE A 125 -6.57 9.30 -2.14
C PHE A 125 -7.19 10.35 -1.22
N GLN A 126 -7.07 11.63 -1.56
CA GLN A 126 -7.57 12.69 -0.70
C GLN A 126 -9.07 12.51 -0.41
N SER A 127 -9.42 12.45 0.88
CA SER A 127 -10.77 12.27 1.40
C SER A 127 -11.48 11.00 0.93
N GLY A 128 -10.75 9.94 0.56
CA GLY A 128 -11.41 8.70 0.18
C GLY A 128 -10.53 7.48 0.02
N PHE A 129 -11.21 6.34 0.02
CA PHE A 129 -10.65 5.04 -0.33
C PHE A 129 -11.59 4.33 -1.31
N LEU A 130 -11.00 3.65 -2.29
CA LEU A 130 -11.69 2.81 -3.25
C LEU A 130 -11.13 1.39 -3.20
N ARG A 131 -11.99 0.38 -3.33
CA ARG A 131 -11.57 -1.00 -3.59
C ARG A 131 -11.91 -1.39 -5.02
N TYR A 132 -10.92 -1.92 -5.72
CA TYR A 132 -11.05 -2.40 -7.09
C TYR A 132 -10.88 -3.92 -7.11
N PRO A 133 -11.86 -4.68 -7.63
CA PRO A 133 -11.65 -6.10 -7.90
C PRO A 133 -10.57 -6.23 -8.99
N LEU A 134 -9.54 -7.05 -8.76
CA LEU A 134 -8.44 -7.17 -9.72
C LEU A 134 -8.81 -8.06 -10.92
N ARG A 135 -9.56 -9.14 -10.71
CA ARG A 135 -9.89 -10.12 -11.78
C ARG A 135 -11.29 -9.99 -12.37
N ARG A 136 -12.28 -9.67 -11.55
CA ARG A 136 -13.67 -9.60 -12.00
C ARG A 136 -13.89 -8.25 -12.68
N GLU A 137 -14.57 -8.26 -13.83
CA GLU A 137 -15.24 -7.05 -14.28
C GLU A 137 -16.17 -6.60 -13.16
N GLY A 138 -16.03 -5.34 -12.77
CA GLY A 138 -16.63 -4.84 -11.56
C GLY A 138 -16.29 -3.37 -11.37
N ILE A 139 -17.30 -2.63 -10.94
CA ILE A 139 -17.21 -1.21 -10.63
C ILE A 139 -16.43 -1.08 -9.31
N PRO A 140 -15.56 -0.07 -9.15
CA PRO A 140 -14.93 0.18 -7.86
C PRO A 140 -15.93 0.45 -6.75
N TYR A 141 -15.58 -0.01 -5.56
CA TYR A 141 -16.37 0.19 -4.35
C TYR A 141 -15.82 1.38 -3.53
N ARG A 142 -16.65 2.37 -3.22
CA ARG A 142 -16.28 3.46 -2.30
C ARG A 142 -16.36 2.95 -0.87
N MET A 143 -15.26 3.06 -0.12
CA MET A 143 -15.24 2.67 1.29
C MET A 143 -15.82 3.73 2.23
N LEU A 144 -16.18 4.90 1.70
CA LEU A 144 -16.97 5.92 2.38
C LEU A 144 -18.23 6.19 1.57
N HIS A 145 -19.39 5.84 2.12
CA HIS A 145 -20.66 6.01 1.44
C HIS A 145 -21.13 7.47 1.50
N SER A 146 -21.51 8.06 0.36
CA SER A 146 -21.86 9.49 0.27
C SER A 146 -23.15 9.86 1.01
N HIS A 147 -24.00 8.90 1.31
CA HIS A 147 -25.28 9.11 2.02
C HIS A 147 -25.18 8.87 3.52
N ASP A 148 -24.00 8.54 4.05
CA ASP A 148 -23.82 8.45 5.50
C ASP A 148 -23.51 9.86 6.06
N PRO A 149 -24.46 10.52 6.74
CA PRO A 149 -24.25 11.87 7.24
C PRO A 149 -23.13 11.93 8.29
N THR A 150 -22.83 10.82 8.96
CA THR A 150 -21.77 10.74 9.99
C THR A 150 -20.37 10.81 9.38
N LEU A 151 -20.23 10.61 8.07
CA LEU A 151 -18.96 10.64 7.34
C LEU A 151 -18.78 11.90 6.48
N SER A 152 -19.82 12.76 6.42
CA SER A 152 -19.84 13.97 5.59
C SER A 152 -18.67 14.93 5.84
N PHE A 153 -18.17 15.00 7.08
CA PHE A 153 -17.06 15.87 7.46
C PHE A 153 -15.76 15.58 6.69
N ILE A 154 -15.52 14.33 6.27
CA ILE A 154 -14.36 13.94 5.45
C ILE A 154 -14.43 14.55 4.05
N ALA A 155 -15.63 14.69 3.49
CA ALA A 155 -15.84 15.34 2.21
C ALA A 155 -15.72 16.88 2.32
N CYS A 156 -16.12 17.45 3.45
CA CYS A 156 -16.07 18.90 3.70
C CYS A 156 -14.65 19.41 3.99
N GLN A 157 -13.80 18.61 4.63
CA GLN A 157 -12.43 18.98 4.97
C GLN A 157 -11.44 18.03 4.27
N PRO A 158 -10.78 18.46 3.17
CA PRO A 158 -9.82 17.64 2.46
C PRO A 158 -8.75 17.06 3.37
N VAL A 159 -8.63 15.74 3.42
CA VAL A 159 -7.68 15.05 4.30
C VAL A 159 -6.96 13.93 3.54
N ASP A 160 -5.66 13.82 3.73
CA ASP A 160 -4.87 12.78 3.07
C ASP A 160 -5.16 11.40 3.66
N ALA A 161 -5.24 10.39 2.80
CA ALA A 161 -5.29 8.99 3.14
C ALA A 161 -3.89 8.46 3.52
N LEU A 162 -3.79 7.69 4.61
CA LEU A 162 -2.55 7.07 5.08
C LEU A 162 -2.50 5.58 4.80
N CYS A 163 -3.53 4.84 5.22
CA CYS A 163 -3.68 3.41 4.92
C CYS A 163 -5.10 2.93 5.20
N ALA A 164 -5.46 1.78 4.65
CA ALA A 164 -6.62 1.01 5.07
C ALA A 164 -6.19 -0.32 5.69
N VAL A 165 -6.92 -0.78 6.71
CA VAL A 165 -6.72 -2.06 7.37
C VAL A 165 -7.99 -2.89 7.23
N GLU A 166 -7.87 -4.10 6.72
CA GLU A 166 -8.93 -5.10 6.78
C GLU A 166 -8.88 -5.76 8.16
N ILE A 167 -9.87 -5.44 9.00
CA ILE A 167 -10.02 -6.03 10.35
C ILE A 167 -10.68 -7.40 10.22
N SER A 168 -11.69 -7.47 9.37
CA SER A 168 -12.40 -8.69 9.01
C SER A 168 -12.95 -8.57 7.59
N SER A 169 -13.59 -9.62 7.06
CA SER A 169 -14.27 -9.57 5.76
C SER A 169 -15.37 -8.50 5.69
N THR A 170 -15.88 -8.06 6.84
CA THR A 170 -17.01 -7.12 6.96
C THR A 170 -16.64 -5.76 7.55
N GLU A 171 -15.43 -5.56 8.05
CA GLU A 171 -15.03 -4.33 8.74
C GLU A 171 -13.62 -3.88 8.35
N TYR A 172 -13.47 -2.58 8.15
CA TYR A 172 -12.22 -1.93 7.75
C TYR A 172 -11.96 -0.71 8.64
N LEU A 173 -10.69 -0.45 8.93
CA LEU A 173 -10.23 0.82 9.49
C LEU A 173 -9.58 1.66 8.39
N LEU A 174 -10.13 2.83 8.12
CA LEU A 174 -9.64 3.82 7.17
C LEU A 174 -8.86 4.90 7.93
N CYS A 175 -7.55 4.95 7.74
CA CYS A 175 -6.68 5.91 8.40
C CYS A 175 -6.45 7.12 7.49
N PHE A 176 -6.92 8.28 7.91
CA PHE A 176 -6.62 9.59 7.34
C PHE A 176 -5.64 10.33 8.24
N LYS A 177 -4.98 11.39 7.73
CA LYS A 177 -4.04 12.19 8.52
C LYS A 177 -4.63 12.81 9.80
N SER A 178 -5.93 13.09 9.84
CA SER A 178 -6.57 13.67 11.03
C SER A 178 -7.27 12.64 11.91
N ILE A 179 -7.66 11.48 11.36
CA ILE A 179 -8.58 10.56 12.04
C ILE A 179 -8.55 9.15 11.45
N GLY A 180 -8.85 8.15 12.27
CA GLY A 180 -9.13 6.76 11.85
C GLY A 180 -10.63 6.45 11.99
N ILE A 181 -11.24 5.96 10.92
CA ILE A 181 -12.69 5.68 10.87
C ILE A 181 -12.92 4.20 10.57
N TYR A 182 -13.84 3.59 11.31
CA TYR A 182 -14.27 2.22 11.07
C TYR A 182 -15.49 2.20 10.15
N THR A 183 -15.40 1.39 9.10
CA THR A 183 -16.46 1.24 8.08
C THR A 183 -16.77 -0.23 7.84
N ASP A 184 -18.04 -0.54 7.60
CA ASP A 184 -18.45 -1.87 7.17
C ASP A 184 -18.07 -2.13 5.70
N SER A 185 -18.33 -3.33 5.19
CA SER A 185 -18.10 -3.69 3.78
C SER A 185 -18.92 -2.85 2.78
N ARG A 186 -19.95 -2.13 3.26
CA ARG A 186 -20.76 -1.20 2.50
C ARG A 186 -20.27 0.25 2.62
N GLY A 187 -19.16 0.49 3.33
CA GLY A 187 -18.62 1.83 3.50
C GLY A 187 -19.47 2.75 4.37
N LEU A 188 -20.39 2.19 5.15
CA LEU A 188 -21.12 2.89 6.21
C LEU A 188 -20.29 2.81 7.49
N ARG A 189 -20.45 3.78 8.38
CA ARG A 189 -19.78 3.76 9.69
C ARG A 189 -20.15 2.50 10.47
N SER A 190 -19.16 1.73 10.92
CA SER A 190 -19.37 0.50 11.72
C SER A 190 -19.20 0.70 13.22
N ARG A 191 -18.45 1.72 13.64
CA ARG A 191 -18.24 2.07 15.06
C ARG A 191 -18.52 3.54 15.32
N SER A 192 -19.01 3.87 16.51
CA SER A 192 -19.34 5.24 16.91
C SER A 192 -18.11 6.09 17.24
N ILE A 193 -17.05 5.45 17.72
CA ILE A 193 -15.81 6.10 18.14
C ILE A 193 -14.82 6.11 16.98
N GLU A 194 -14.10 7.22 16.82
CA GLU A 194 -12.97 7.33 15.91
C GLU A 194 -11.63 7.15 16.61
N LEU A 195 -10.63 6.70 15.86
CA LEU A 195 -9.27 6.57 16.36
C LEU A 195 -8.52 7.87 16.10
N MET A 196 -8.06 8.53 17.16
CA MET A 196 -7.38 9.82 17.08
C MET A 196 -5.87 9.65 17.22
N TRP A 197 -5.11 10.45 16.48
CA TRP A 197 -3.65 10.42 16.51
C TRP A 197 -3.11 11.41 17.56
N PRO A 198 -2.19 11.01 18.46
CA PRO A 198 -1.58 11.91 19.44
C PRO A 198 -0.78 13.05 18.80
N ALA A 199 -0.23 12.81 17.61
CA ALA A 199 0.52 13.77 16.81
C ALA A 199 0.22 13.56 15.33
N THR A 200 0.57 14.55 14.48
CA THR A 200 0.33 14.45 13.03
C THR A 200 1.08 13.26 12.44
N PRO A 201 0.37 12.26 11.90
CA PRO A 201 0.98 11.07 11.34
C PRO A 201 1.63 11.34 9.99
N THR A 202 2.82 10.77 9.79
CA THR A 202 3.56 10.77 8.53
C THR A 202 3.40 9.46 7.76
N TYR A 203 3.18 8.35 8.46
CA TYR A 203 3.02 7.02 7.86
C TYR A 203 2.30 6.09 8.82
N CYS A 204 1.58 5.10 8.27
CA CYS A 204 0.95 4.04 9.06
C CYS A 204 1.38 2.67 8.53
N ARG A 205 1.65 1.74 9.44
CA ARG A 205 1.93 0.34 9.11
C ARG A 205 1.10 -0.59 9.95
N TYR A 206 0.37 -1.48 9.28
CA TYR A 206 -0.37 -2.53 9.93
C TYR A 206 0.46 -3.82 10.03
N SER A 207 0.42 -4.44 11.20
CA SER A 207 0.94 -5.76 11.50
C SER A 207 0.00 -6.39 12.52
N ALA A 208 -0.91 -7.24 12.05
CA ALA A 208 -2.03 -7.75 12.84
C ALA A 208 -1.65 -8.19 14.27
N PRO A 209 -2.42 -7.80 15.30
CA PRO A 209 -3.59 -6.90 15.26
C PRO A 209 -3.24 -5.41 15.39
N TYR A 210 -1.97 -5.03 15.29
CA TYR A 210 -1.50 -3.70 15.67
C TYR A 210 -1.32 -2.75 14.48
N LEU A 211 -1.75 -1.51 14.66
CA LEU A 211 -1.44 -0.38 13.78
C LEU A 211 -0.35 0.47 14.41
N SER A 212 0.80 0.56 13.74
CA SER A 212 1.88 1.49 14.09
C SER A 212 1.72 2.80 13.32
N VAL A 213 1.59 3.91 14.05
CA VAL A 213 1.37 5.26 13.52
C VAL A 213 2.63 6.07 13.78
N TYR A 214 3.34 6.41 12.72
CA TYR A 214 4.60 7.16 12.78
C TYR A 214 4.31 8.66 12.75
N SER A 215 4.93 9.40 13.65
CA SER A 215 4.97 10.86 13.67
C SER A 215 6.44 11.33 13.70
N GLU A 216 6.68 12.64 13.76
CA GLU A 216 8.04 13.20 13.78
C GLU A 216 8.92 12.62 14.89
N ASN A 217 8.35 12.44 16.09
CA ASN A 217 9.12 12.14 17.31
C ASN A 217 8.72 10.81 17.97
N ALA A 218 7.74 10.09 17.44
CA ALA A 218 7.21 8.91 18.08
C ALA A 218 6.55 7.94 17.11
N VAL A 219 6.44 6.69 17.53
CA VAL A 219 5.58 5.68 16.93
C VAL A 219 4.54 5.25 17.95
N ASP A 220 3.29 5.57 17.69
CA ASP A 220 2.15 5.18 18.53
C ASP A 220 1.58 3.86 18.01
N ILE A 221 1.34 2.90 18.90
CA ILE A 221 0.83 1.57 18.55
C ILE A 221 -0.56 1.39 19.11
N PHE A 222 -1.51 1.06 18.23
CA PHE A 222 -2.90 0.82 18.58
C PHE A 222 -3.29 -0.62 18.27
N ASP A 223 -4.15 -1.23 19.08
CA ASP A 223 -4.88 -2.44 18.69
C ASP A 223 -6.11 -2.02 17.88
N VAL A 224 -6.21 -2.50 16.64
CA VAL A 224 -7.31 -2.11 15.74
C VAL A 224 -8.65 -2.74 16.12
N ASN A 225 -8.65 -3.79 16.94
CA ASN A 225 -9.87 -4.44 17.39
C ASN A 225 -10.45 -3.75 18.61
N SER A 226 -9.64 -3.47 19.64
CA SER A 226 -10.10 -2.79 20.87
C SER A 226 -10.09 -1.27 20.78
N MET A 227 -9.39 -0.70 19.79
CA MET A 227 -9.12 0.74 19.66
C MET A 227 -8.20 1.30 20.76
N GLU A 228 -7.60 0.44 21.57
CA GLU A 228 -6.75 0.85 22.67
C GLU A 228 -5.38 1.28 22.16
N TRP A 229 -4.88 2.37 22.75
CA TRP A 229 -3.49 2.75 22.64
C TRP A 229 -2.66 1.83 23.53
N ILE A 230 -1.79 1.05 22.90
CA ILE A 230 -0.99 0.01 23.56
C ILE A 230 0.32 0.60 24.09
N GLN A 231 1.05 1.32 23.24
CA GLN A 231 2.34 1.89 23.61
C GLN A 231 2.75 3.03 22.68
N THR A 232 3.71 3.83 23.15
CA THR A 232 4.42 4.80 22.31
C THR A 232 5.91 4.60 22.41
N VAL A 233 6.56 4.53 21.26
CA VAL A 233 8.01 4.40 21.13
C VAL A 233 8.56 5.74 20.67
N SER A 234 9.30 6.43 21.54
CA SER A 234 9.96 7.69 21.17
C SER A 234 11.06 7.45 20.14
N LEU A 235 11.02 8.20 19.04
CA LEU A 235 12.09 8.23 18.04
C LEU A 235 13.11 9.27 18.49
N LYS A 236 14.34 8.82 18.76
CA LYS A 236 15.44 9.76 18.99
C LYS A 236 15.67 10.54 17.70
N LYS A 237 15.66 11.88 17.77
CA LYS A 237 16.21 12.70 16.68
C LYS A 237 17.64 12.24 16.45
N VAL A 238 17.93 11.77 15.24
CA VAL A 238 19.31 11.65 14.79
C VAL A 238 19.77 13.09 14.57
N ILE A 239 20.42 13.66 15.58
CA ILE A 239 21.06 14.99 15.52
C ILE A 239 22.30 14.87 14.64
#